data_AF-A0A535CHW2-F1
#
_entry.id   AF-A0A535CHW2-F1
#
_cell.length_a   1.000
_cell.length_b   1.000
_cell.length_c   1.000
_cell.angle_alpha   90.00
_cell.angle_beta   90.00
_cell.angle_gamma   90.00
#
_symmetry.space_group_name_H-M   'P 1'
#
loop_
_entity.id
_entity.type
_entity.pdbx_description
1 polymer ?
#
loop_
_entity_poly.entity_id
_entity_poly.type
_entity_poly.pdbx_seq_one_letter_code
_entity_poly.pdbx_strand_id
1 'polypeptide(L)'
;MPDAEAPVLDEAVLIELKETTGDDPAFVRDLVETYLADVPIQLGGIEAAIAANDAEALIRPAHTLKSSSAAVGAMRLSDVSRTLEMAGRSGTLDASAPDNAKAARAEWQSVEAAFSAWMAGEGRA
;
A
#
# COMPACT_ATOMS: atom_id res chain seq x y z
N MET A 1 1.94 -12.61 -21.09
CA MET A 1 0.85 -13.13 -20.24
C MET A 1 0.89 -12.27 -18.98
N PRO A 2 -0.19 -11.62 -18.53
CA PRO A 2 -0.07 -10.83 -17.31
C PRO A 2 -0.20 -11.77 -16.10
N ASP A 3 0.77 -11.63 -15.20
CA ASP A 3 1.07 -12.50 -14.06
C ASP A 3 -0.11 -12.67 -13.09
N ALA A 4 -0.69 -13.87 -13.07
CA ALA A 4 -1.76 -14.25 -12.14
C ALA A 4 -1.24 -14.79 -10.79
N GLU A 5 0.07 -14.84 -10.57
CA GLU A 5 0.70 -15.43 -9.38
C GLU A 5 1.76 -14.52 -8.73
N ALA A 6 1.78 -13.21 -9.06
CA ALA A 6 2.64 -12.29 -8.32
C ALA A 6 2.19 -12.26 -6.85
N PRO A 7 3.08 -12.60 -5.89
CA PRO A 7 2.72 -12.66 -4.49
C PRO A 7 2.25 -11.28 -4.02
N VAL A 8 1.26 -11.27 -3.12
CA VAL A 8 0.68 -10.02 -2.58
C VAL A 8 1.74 -9.17 -1.88
N LEU A 9 2.72 -9.84 -1.27
CA LEU A 9 3.90 -9.26 -0.66
C LEU A 9 5.14 -9.79 -1.36
N ASP A 10 6.04 -8.90 -1.73
CA ASP A 10 7.34 -9.25 -2.26
C ASP A 10 8.26 -9.77 -1.15
N GLU A 11 8.57 -11.06 -1.19
CA GLU A 11 9.41 -11.73 -0.21
C GLU A 11 10.84 -11.17 -0.20
N ALA A 12 11.37 -10.74 -1.35
CA ALA A 12 12.70 -10.17 -1.42
C ALA A 12 12.78 -8.86 -0.63
N VAL A 13 11.72 -8.04 -0.67
CA VAL A 13 11.64 -6.81 0.12
C VAL A 13 11.50 -7.10 1.60
N LEU A 14 10.73 -8.13 1.99
CA LEU A 14 10.64 -8.54 3.39
C LEU A 14 11.98 -9.03 3.93
N ILE A 15 12.76 -9.75 3.12
CA ILE A 15 14.13 -10.19 3.46
C ILE A 15 15.05 -8.97 3.61
N GLU A 16 15.07 -8.07 2.63
CA GLU A 16 15.89 -6.85 2.69
C GLU A 16 15.52 -5.97 3.90
N LEU A 17 14.22 -5.89 4.22
CA LEU A 17 13.71 -5.16 5.37
C LEU A 17 14.23 -5.78 6.69
N LYS A 18 14.21 -7.11 6.81
CA LYS A 18 14.81 -7.83 7.95
C LYS A 18 16.32 -7.56 8.05
N GLU A 19 17.05 -7.68 6.95
CA GLU A 19 18.50 -7.45 6.91
C GLU A 19 18.87 -6.01 7.30
N THR A 20 18.15 -5.02 6.76
CA THR A 20 18.38 -3.59 7.04
C THR A 20 18.07 -3.23 8.49
N THR A 21 17.10 -3.93 9.09
CA THR A 21 16.69 -3.74 10.48
C THR A 21 17.61 -4.49 11.47
N GLY A 22 18.57 -5.28 10.98
CA GLY A 22 19.46 -6.07 11.83
C GLY A 22 18.80 -7.33 12.39
N ASP A 23 17.84 -7.90 11.66
CA ASP A 23 17.08 -9.10 12.03
C ASP A 23 16.30 -8.94 13.35
N ASP A 24 15.82 -7.73 13.65
CA ASP A 24 14.93 -7.47 14.78
C ASP A 24 13.46 -7.68 14.38
N PRO A 25 12.86 -8.84 14.71
CA PRO A 25 11.48 -9.14 14.37
C PRO A 25 10.48 -8.21 15.09
N ALA A 26 10.86 -7.61 16.23
CA ALA A 26 9.97 -6.68 16.94
C ALA A 26 9.85 -5.35 16.19
N PHE A 27 10.94 -4.86 15.61
CA PHE A 27 10.91 -3.65 14.79
C PHE A 27 10.15 -3.88 13.47
N VAL A 28 10.37 -5.00 12.79
CA VAL A 28 9.61 -5.32 11.56
C VAL A 28 8.12 -5.42 11.85
N ARG A 29 7.74 -6.03 12.98
CA ARG A 29 6.34 -6.07 13.45
C ARG A 29 5.77 -4.68 13.68
N ASP A 30 6.46 -3.81 14.42
CA ASP A 30 6.01 -2.45 14.72
C ASP A 30 5.84 -1.61 13.43
N LEU A 31 6.75 -1.78 12.46
CA LEU A 31 6.65 -1.14 11.15
C LEU A 31 5.41 -1.63 10.39
N VAL A 32 5.16 -2.95 10.37
CA VAL A 32 3.98 -3.53 9.72
C VAL A 32 2.70 -3.08 10.43
N GLU A 33 2.65 -3.07 11.76
CA GLU A 33 1.49 -2.59 12.52
C GLU A 33 1.20 -1.10 12.27
N THR A 34 2.25 -0.27 12.23
CA THR A 34 2.15 1.15 11.88
C THR A 34 1.61 1.32 10.46
N TYR A 35 2.12 0.54 9.52
CA TYR A 35 1.63 0.53 8.15
C TYR A 35 0.15 0.10 8.08
N LEU A 36 -0.24 -0.95 8.80
CA LEU A 36 -1.63 -1.41 8.88
C LEU A 36 -2.60 -0.36 9.46
N ALA A 37 -2.11 0.49 10.37
CA ALA A 37 -2.90 1.60 10.90
C ALA A 37 -2.96 2.81 9.95
N ASP A 38 -1.89 3.09 9.20
CA ASP A 38 -1.81 4.27 8.33
C ASP A 38 -2.58 4.11 7.02
N VAL A 39 -2.51 2.93 6.37
CA VAL A 39 -3.12 2.71 5.05
C VAL A 39 -4.61 3.04 4.99
N PRO A 40 -5.47 2.61 5.94
CA PRO A 40 -6.88 2.98 5.94
C PRO A 40 -7.12 4.50 5.99
N ILE A 41 -6.26 5.24 6.69
CA ILE A 41 -6.32 6.71 6.78
C ILE A 41 -5.99 7.33 5.42
N GLN A 42 -4.92 6.85 4.77
CA GLN A 42 -4.51 7.35 3.45
C GLN A 42 -5.56 7.02 2.37
N LEU A 43 -6.13 5.80 2.38
CA LEU A 43 -7.22 5.41 1.48
C LEU A 43 -8.47 6.29 1.69
N GLY A 44 -8.85 6.56 2.93
CA GLY A 44 -9.94 7.49 3.23
C GLY A 44 -9.68 8.90 2.71
N GLY A 45 -8.44 9.37 2.80
CA GLY A 45 -8.00 10.64 2.21
C GLY A 45 -8.12 10.68 0.69
N ILE A 46 -7.71 9.60 0.01
CA ILE A 46 -7.85 9.45 -1.45
C ILE A 46 -9.33 9.48 -1.86
N GLU A 47 -10.17 8.68 -1.20
CA GLU A 47 -11.61 8.62 -1.49
C GLU A 47 -12.30 9.97 -1.27
N ALA A 48 -11.95 10.68 -0.18
CA ALA A 48 -12.48 12.01 0.10
C ALA A 48 -12.03 13.05 -0.94
N ALA A 49 -10.76 13.03 -1.35
CA ALA A 49 -10.24 13.92 -2.39
C ALA A 49 -10.93 13.70 -3.74
N ILE A 50 -11.18 12.44 -4.12
CA ILE A 50 -11.94 12.10 -5.32
C ILE A 50 -13.38 12.58 -5.23
N ALA A 51 -14.05 12.36 -4.10
CA ALA A 51 -15.42 12.82 -3.89
C ALA A 51 -15.55 14.35 -3.92
N ALA A 52 -14.53 15.06 -3.46
CA ALA A 52 -14.44 16.53 -3.53
C ALA A 52 -13.95 17.05 -4.89
N ASN A 53 -13.57 16.16 -5.82
CA ASN A 53 -12.91 16.49 -7.08
C ASN A 53 -11.64 17.36 -6.90
N ASP A 54 -10.91 17.11 -5.81
CA ASP A 54 -9.70 17.84 -5.42
C ASP A 54 -8.46 17.01 -5.78
N ALA A 55 -7.90 17.28 -6.95
CA ALA A 55 -6.72 16.59 -7.46
C ALA A 55 -5.47 16.85 -6.60
N GLU A 56 -5.36 18.02 -5.96
CA GLU A 56 -4.20 18.38 -5.15
C GLU A 56 -4.22 17.63 -3.82
N ALA A 57 -5.39 17.57 -3.17
CA ALA A 57 -5.58 16.83 -1.92
C ALA A 57 -5.31 15.32 -2.06
N LEU A 58 -5.43 14.77 -3.28
CA LEU A 58 -5.14 13.36 -3.57
C LEU A 58 -3.64 13.03 -3.61
N ILE A 59 -2.78 14.00 -3.93
CA ILE A 59 -1.35 13.77 -4.16
C ILE A 59 -0.66 13.25 -2.91
N ARG A 60 -0.86 13.91 -1.76
CA ARG A 60 -0.22 13.53 -0.49
C ARG A 60 -0.56 12.10 -0.05
N PRO A 61 -1.84 11.72 0.11
CA PRO A 61 -2.16 10.38 0.59
C PRO A 61 -1.75 9.29 -0.41
N ALA A 62 -1.86 9.54 -1.72
CA ALA A 62 -1.37 8.61 -2.73
C ALA A 62 0.16 8.45 -2.71
N HIS A 63 0.90 9.53 -2.50
CA HIS A 63 2.35 9.51 -2.37
C HIS A 63 2.81 8.72 -1.13
N THR A 64 2.21 9.00 0.03
CA THR A 64 2.48 8.27 1.28
C THR A 64 2.19 6.79 1.12
N LEU A 65 1.03 6.44 0.55
CA LEU A 65 0.61 5.06 0.36
C LEU A 65 1.56 4.31 -0.58
N LYS A 66 2.02 4.96 -1.67
CA LYS A 66 3.00 4.39 -2.59
C LYS A 66 4.32 4.03 -1.89
N SER A 67 4.93 4.98 -1.20
CA SER A 67 6.24 4.75 -0.56
C SER A 67 6.16 3.74 0.58
N SER A 68 5.13 3.83 1.41
CA SER A 68 4.93 2.88 2.51
C SER A 68 4.65 1.46 2.00
N SER A 69 3.83 1.32 0.95
CA SER A 69 3.57 0.02 0.30
C SER A 69 4.84 -0.57 -0.30
N ALA A 70 5.65 0.23 -0.98
CA ALA A 70 6.92 -0.23 -1.54
C ALA A 70 7.92 -0.68 -0.46
N ALA A 71 7.97 0.02 0.67
CA ALA A 71 8.88 -0.30 1.77
C ALA A 71 8.58 -1.66 2.43
N VAL A 72 7.33 -2.12 2.37
CA VAL A 72 6.90 -3.39 2.99
C VAL A 72 6.63 -4.50 1.96
N GLY A 73 6.96 -4.28 0.69
CA GLY A 73 6.80 -5.29 -0.36
C GLY A 73 5.41 -5.36 -1.00
N ALA A 74 4.47 -4.47 -0.65
CA ALA A 74 3.14 -4.41 -1.23
C ALA A 74 3.14 -3.71 -2.62
N MET A 75 3.84 -4.29 -3.59
CA MET A 75 4.11 -3.67 -4.89
C MET A 75 2.85 -3.33 -5.68
N ARG A 76 1.83 -4.19 -5.64
CA ARG A 76 0.55 -3.95 -6.32
C ARG A 76 -0.15 -2.70 -5.79
N LEU A 77 -0.19 -2.52 -4.47
CA LEU A 77 -0.78 -1.33 -3.85
C LEU A 77 0.05 -0.08 -4.15
N SER A 78 1.38 -0.21 -4.20
CA SER A 78 2.28 0.87 -4.63
C SER A 78 1.98 1.34 -6.05
N ASP A 79 1.78 0.43 -7.00
CA ASP A 79 1.50 0.76 -8.39
C ASP A 79 0.15 1.46 -8.59
N VAL A 80 -0.90 0.99 -7.90
CA VAL A 80 -2.20 1.67 -7.94
C VAL A 80 -2.10 3.07 -7.31
N SER A 81 -1.39 3.19 -6.19
CA SER A 81 -1.15 4.47 -5.51
C SER A 81 -0.35 5.44 -6.37
N ARG A 82 0.62 4.93 -7.15
CA ARG A 82 1.36 5.73 -8.14
C ARG A 82 0.44 6.28 -9.23
N THR A 83 -0.49 5.47 -9.71
CA THR A 83 -1.46 5.88 -10.73
C THR A 83 -2.35 7.01 -10.21
N LEU A 84 -2.82 6.88 -8.97
CA LEU A 84 -3.56 7.94 -8.27
C LEU A 84 -2.69 9.20 -8.11
N GLU A 85 -1.46 9.07 -7.60
CA GLU A 85 -0.53 10.22 -7.44
C GLU A 85 -0.33 10.98 -8.77
N MET A 86 -0.18 10.26 -9.88
CA MET A 86 -0.04 10.86 -11.21
C MET A 86 -1.32 11.58 -11.66
N ALA A 87 -2.50 10.99 -11.41
CA ALA A 87 -3.78 11.64 -11.70
C ALA A 87 -3.91 12.96 -10.92
N GLY A 88 -3.57 12.96 -9.63
CA GLY A 88 -3.54 14.18 -8.81
C GLY A 88 -2.57 15.23 -9.34
N ARG A 89 -1.33 14.82 -9.68
CA ARG A 89 -0.31 15.72 -10.25
C ARG A 89 -0.68 16.28 -11.62
N SER A 90 -1.48 15.57 -12.41
CA SER A 90 -1.99 16.08 -13.67
C SER A 90 -3.02 17.21 -13.50
N GLY A 91 -3.51 17.41 -12.27
CA GLY A 91 -4.51 18.41 -11.92
C GLY A 91 -5.93 18.05 -12.36
N THR A 92 -6.13 16.89 -13.00
CA THR A 92 -7.43 16.44 -13.48
C THR A 92 -7.69 15.01 -13.01
N LEU A 93 -8.72 14.84 -12.18
CA LEU A 93 -9.24 13.51 -11.85
C LEU A 93 -10.17 13.06 -12.98
N ASP A 94 -9.78 12.02 -13.70
CA ASP A 94 -10.62 11.44 -14.73
C ASP A 94 -11.67 10.47 -14.14
N ALA A 95 -12.55 9.95 -15.00
CA ALA A 95 -13.59 9.01 -14.59
C ALA A 95 -13.04 7.68 -14.03
N SER A 96 -11.74 7.40 -14.19
CA SER A 96 -11.09 6.19 -13.65
C SER A 96 -10.63 6.36 -12.21
N ALA A 97 -10.52 7.59 -11.68
CA ALA A 97 -10.04 7.84 -10.32
C ALA A 97 -10.84 7.08 -9.24
N PRO A 98 -12.19 7.05 -9.26
CA PRO A 98 -12.97 6.25 -8.31
C PRO A 98 -12.73 4.75 -8.43
N ASP A 99 -12.51 4.23 -9.65
CA ASP A 99 -12.26 2.80 -9.85
C ASP A 99 -10.84 2.42 -9.43
N ASN A 100 -9.86 3.31 -9.61
CA ASN A 100 -8.51 3.16 -9.08
C ASN A 100 -8.50 3.16 -7.54
N ALA A 101 -9.31 4.00 -6.89
CA ALA A 101 -9.45 3.99 -5.43
C ALA A 101 -10.07 2.67 -4.92
N LYS A 102 -11.09 2.14 -5.60
CA LYS A 102 -11.65 0.81 -5.28
C LYS A 102 -10.61 -0.30 -5.47
N ALA A 103 -9.83 -0.24 -6.55
CA ALA A 103 -8.75 -1.18 -6.79
C ALA A 103 -7.71 -1.12 -5.65
N ALA A 104 -7.27 0.08 -5.25
CA ALA A 104 -6.36 0.25 -4.12
C ALA A 104 -6.92 -0.36 -2.82
N ARG A 105 -8.22 -0.20 -2.57
CA ARG A 105 -8.86 -0.80 -1.39
C ARG A 105 -8.97 -2.33 -1.46
N ALA A 106 -9.16 -2.91 -2.64
CA ALA A 106 -9.16 -4.35 -2.82
C ALA A 106 -7.75 -4.95 -2.66
N GLU A 107 -6.72 -4.28 -3.19
CA GLU A 107 -5.32 -4.64 -2.98
C GLU A 107 -4.96 -4.54 -1.49
N TRP A 108 -5.43 -3.49 -0.80
CA TRP A 108 -5.25 -3.34 0.64
C TRP A 108 -5.78 -4.53 1.44
N GLN A 109 -7.00 -5.01 1.15
CA GLN A 109 -7.55 -6.18 1.83
C GLN A 109 -6.70 -7.44 1.65
N SER A 110 -6.10 -7.59 0.46
CA SER A 110 -5.19 -8.70 0.19
C SER A 110 -3.91 -8.56 1.00
N VAL A 111 -3.34 -7.36 1.04
CA VAL A 111 -2.12 -7.02 1.80
C VAL A 111 -2.32 -7.21 3.31
N GLU A 112 -3.43 -6.72 3.84
CA GLU A 112 -3.80 -6.88 5.26
C GLU A 112 -3.92 -8.37 5.63
N ALA A 113 -4.61 -9.16 4.80
CA ALA A 113 -4.74 -10.61 5.02
C ALA A 113 -3.38 -11.32 4.95
N ALA A 114 -2.51 -10.94 4.01
CA ALA A 114 -1.16 -11.50 3.88
C ALA A 114 -0.28 -11.17 5.10
N PHE A 115 -0.29 -9.92 5.58
CA PHE A 115 0.44 -9.53 6.78
C PHE A 115 -0.11 -10.21 8.05
N SER A 116 -1.43 -10.33 8.17
CA SER A 116 -2.05 -11.05 9.28
C SER A 116 -1.61 -12.52 9.31
N ALA A 117 -1.58 -13.18 8.15
CA ALA A 117 -1.08 -14.55 8.02
C ALA A 117 0.42 -14.66 8.33
N TRP A 118 1.23 -13.72 7.85
CA TRP A 118 2.67 -13.65 8.10
C TRP A 118 2.97 -13.48 9.60
N MET A 119 2.28 -12.55 10.27
CA MET A 119 2.37 -12.32 11.72
C MET A 119 1.94 -13.54 12.55
N ALA A 120 0.92 -14.27 12.10
CA ALA A 120 0.47 -15.50 12.75
C ALA A 120 1.43 -16.69 12.53
N GLY A 121 2.16 -16.69 11.40
CA GLY A 121 3.16 -17.69 11.05
C GLY A 121 4.49 -17.52 11.78
N GLU A 122 4.93 -16.28 12.03
CA GLU A 122 6.17 -15.99 12.77
C GLU A 122 6.13 -16.42 14.25
N GLY A 123 4.95 -16.76 14.80
CA GLY A 123 4.81 -17.35 16.14
C GLY A 123 5.17 -18.84 16.23
N ARG A 124 5.71 -19.45 15.17
CA ARG A 124 6.02 -20.89 15.08
C ARG A 124 7.47 -21.24 14.72
N ALA A 125 8.35 -20.25 14.57
CA ALA A 125 9.78 -20.49 14.34
C ALA A 125 10.55 -20.45 15.67
#